data_AF-A0A7L2RMI2-F1
#
_entry.id   AF-A0A7L2RMI2-F1
#
_cell.length_a   1.000
_cell.length_b   1.000
_cell.length_c   1.000
_cell.angle_alpha   90.00
_cell.angle_beta   90.00
_cell.angle_gamma   90.00
#
_symmetry.space_group_name_H-M   'P 1'
#
loop_
_entity.id
_entity.type
_entity.pdbx_description
1 polymer ?
#
loop_
_entity_poly.entity_id
_entity_poly.type
_entity_poly.pdbx_seq_one_letter_code
_entity_poly.pdbx_strand_id
1 'polypeptide(L)'
;QAVDLLKLCHSNICTYEEVFLTWNYEVSSLFLCLVMQHWGQGDLSALIKAKRQNSEKITDVVVQRFLGQMVDALFYIHKQNILHRNLKPSNILVTGGASFMLSDFSTETLMKDEMKWKIRVEECRYFKSWMAPETFGFSFTEKSDIWSLGCILLDMITC
;
A
#
# COMPACT_ATOMS: atom_id res chain seq x y z
N GLN A 1 10.65 13.67 -0.97
CA GLN A 1 10.70 13.66 -2.46
C GLN A 1 10.72 12.21 -2.92
N ALA A 2 10.38 11.87 -4.16
CA ALA A 2 10.34 10.46 -4.61
C ALA A 2 11.67 9.72 -4.39
N VAL A 3 12.79 10.45 -4.39
CA VAL A 3 14.14 9.96 -4.09
C VAL A 3 14.29 9.45 -2.64
N ASP A 4 13.47 9.92 -1.70
CA ASP A 4 13.53 9.42 -0.31
C ASP A 4 13.05 7.97 -0.20
N LEU A 5 12.32 7.46 -1.19
CA LEU A 5 11.93 6.05 -1.26
C LEU A 5 13.14 5.12 -1.43
N LEU A 6 14.23 5.59 -2.07
CA LEU A 6 15.48 4.83 -2.22
C LEU A 6 16.21 4.62 -0.88
N LYS A 7 15.85 5.38 0.17
CA LYS A 7 16.46 5.27 1.49
C LYS A 7 15.72 4.28 2.40
N LEU A 8 14.58 3.75 1.96
CA LEU A 8 13.80 2.80 2.74
C LEU A 8 14.52 1.44 2.79
N CYS A 9 14.84 0.97 3.98
CA CYS A 9 15.47 -0.32 4.21
C CYS A 9 14.77 -0.98 5.41
N HIS A 10 13.89 -1.93 5.14
CA HIS A 10 13.12 -2.64 6.15
C HIS A 10 12.69 -4.02 5.62
N SER A 11 12.67 -5.05 6.46
CA SER A 11 12.37 -6.44 6.06
C SER A 11 10.97 -6.62 5.45
N ASN A 12 10.04 -5.75 5.82
CA ASN A 12 8.63 -5.80 5.41
C ASN A 12 8.23 -4.62 4.53
N ILE A 13 9.19 -3.97 3.87
CA ILE A 13 8.95 -2.90 2.89
C ILE A 13 9.64 -3.28 1.58
N CYS A 14 8.93 -3.10 0.46
CA CYS A 14 9.50 -3.34 -0.86
C CYS A 14 10.60 -2.32 -1.15
N THR A 15 11.79 -2.81 -1.48
CA THR A 15 12.95 -1.98 -1.80
C THR A 15 12.80 -1.36 -3.18
N TYR A 16 13.06 -0.06 -3.25
CA TYR A 16 13.18 0.68 -4.51
C TYR A 16 14.64 0.68 -4.95
N GLU A 17 14.90 0.19 -6.15
CA GLU A 17 16.24 0.14 -6.74
C GLU A 17 16.54 1.44 -7.49
N GLU A 18 15.57 1.93 -8.28
CA GLU A 18 15.71 3.16 -9.06
C GLU A 18 14.42 3.97 -9.10
N VAL A 19 14.56 5.30 -9.14
CA VAL A 19 13.45 6.24 -9.30
C VAL A 19 13.86 7.28 -10.33
N PHE A 20 13.17 7.34 -11.46
CA PHE A 20 13.49 8.29 -12.53
C PHE A 20 12.23 8.79 -13.25
N LEU A 21 12.39 9.91 -13.96
CA LEU A 21 11.35 10.49 -14.79
C LEU A 21 11.71 10.25 -16.26
N THR A 22 10.74 9.82 -17.05
CA THR A 22 10.90 9.66 -18.51
C THR A 22 9.79 10.40 -19.25
N TRP A 23 10.10 10.92 -20.43
CA TRP A 23 9.12 11.56 -21.29
C TRP A 23 8.64 10.58 -22.35
N ASN A 24 7.31 10.40 -22.44
CA ASN A 24 6.71 9.65 -23.53
C ASN A 24 6.26 10.62 -24.62
N TYR A 25 6.88 10.52 -25.79
CA TYR A 25 6.60 11.38 -26.94
C TYR A 25 5.23 11.11 -27.58
N GLU A 26 4.73 9.88 -27.54
CA GLU A 26 3.45 9.52 -28.18
C GLU A 26 2.25 10.20 -27.50
N VAL A 27 2.28 10.24 -26.16
CA VAL A 27 1.23 10.87 -25.34
C VAL A 27 1.65 12.23 -24.80
N SER A 28 2.81 12.74 -25.19
CA SER A 28 3.38 14.03 -24.76
C SER A 28 3.28 14.25 -23.25
N SER A 29 3.68 13.24 -22.48
CA SER A 29 3.50 13.22 -21.02
C SER A 29 4.73 12.70 -20.29
N LEU A 30 4.94 13.22 -19.08
CA LEU A 30 6.00 12.79 -18.18
C LEU A 30 5.52 11.60 -17.33
N PHE A 31 6.34 10.56 -17.26
CA PHE A 31 6.11 9.35 -16.48
C PHE A 31 7.12 9.27 -15.34
N LEU A 32 6.62 8.97 -14.14
CA LEU A 32 7.45 8.55 -13.01
C LEU A 32 7.61 7.03 -13.08
N CYS A 33 8.85 6.58 -13.21
CA CYS A 33 9.22 5.17 -13.21
C CYS A 33 9.82 4.81 -11.86
N LEU A 34 9.30 3.74 -11.26
CA LEU A 34 9.76 3.16 -10.02
C LEU A 34 10.21 1.73 -10.30
N VAL A 35 11.51 1.47 -10.18
CA VAL A 35 12.08 0.12 -10.29
C VAL A 35 12.17 -0.45 -8.88
N MET A 36 11.57 -1.62 -8.69
CA MET A 36 11.44 -2.25 -7.38
C MET A 36 11.66 -3.75 -7.49
N GLN A 37 12.06 -4.36 -6.38
CA GLN A 37 12.24 -5.80 -6.31
C GLN A 37 10.91 -6.53 -6.58
N HIS A 38 10.94 -7.51 -7.49
CA HIS A 38 9.75 -8.30 -7.81
C HIS A 38 9.55 -9.45 -6.82
N TRP A 39 8.33 -9.56 -6.28
CA TRP A 39 7.93 -10.65 -5.37
C TRP A 39 6.84 -11.50 -6.04
N GLY A 40 7.20 -12.73 -6.42
CA GLY A 40 6.41 -13.56 -7.34
C GLY A 40 5.22 -14.32 -6.75
N GLN A 41 4.83 -14.10 -5.48
CA GLN A 41 3.73 -14.87 -4.85
C GLN A 41 2.39 -14.12 -4.85
N GLY A 42 2.28 -13.02 -5.60
CA GLY A 42 1.07 -12.20 -5.67
C GLY A 42 0.86 -11.30 -4.45
N ASP A 43 -0.38 -10.81 -4.31
CA ASP A 43 -0.76 -9.85 -3.28
C ASP A 43 -1.83 -10.41 -2.31
N LEU A 44 -2.04 -9.69 -1.21
CA LEU A 44 -3.01 -10.07 -0.19
C LEU A 44 -4.46 -10.06 -0.71
N SER A 45 -4.78 -9.22 -1.70
CA SER A 45 -6.12 -9.20 -2.32
C SER A 45 -6.40 -10.54 -3.01
N ALA A 46 -5.43 -11.07 -3.77
CA ALA A 46 -5.52 -12.37 -4.40
C ALA A 46 -5.66 -13.50 -3.37
N LEU A 47 -4.91 -13.43 -2.27
CA LEU A 47 -4.99 -14.40 -1.17
C LEU A 47 -6.38 -14.42 -0.51
N ILE A 48 -6.90 -13.25 -0.13
CA ILE A 48 -8.24 -13.07 0.47
C ILE A 48 -9.32 -13.62 -0.47
N LYS A 49 -9.24 -13.29 -1.76
CA LYS A 49 -10.19 -13.76 -2.77
C LYS A 49 -10.18 -15.28 -2.92
N ALA A 50 -9.00 -15.90 -2.97
CA ALA A 50 -8.86 -17.34 -3.07
C ALA A 50 -9.45 -18.06 -1.84
N LYS A 51 -9.17 -17.54 -0.64
CA LYS A 51 -9.71 -18.08 0.61
C LYS A 51 -11.23 -18.05 0.68
N ARG A 52 -11.84 -16.92 0.30
CA ARG A 52 -13.30 -16.77 0.18
C ARG A 52 -13.92 -17.75 -0.83
N GLN A 53 -13.31 -17.87 -2.01
CA GLN A 53 -13.80 -18.78 -3.06
C GLN A 53 -13.82 -20.24 -2.59
N ASN A 54 -12.82 -20.63 -1.78
CA ASN A 54 -12.72 -21.98 -1.23
C ASN A 54 -13.45 -22.15 0.10
N SER A 55 -14.13 -21.12 0.62
CA SER A 55 -14.73 -21.11 1.97
C SER A 55 -13.73 -21.48 3.07
N GLU A 56 -12.48 -21.08 2.90
CA GLU A 56 -11.38 -21.32 3.82
C GLU A 56 -11.06 -20.08 4.63
N LYS A 57 -10.82 -20.25 5.93
CA LYS A 57 -10.36 -19.15 6.78
C LYS A 57 -8.86 -18.95 6.68
N ILE A 58 -8.43 -17.71 6.87
CA ILE A 58 -7.04 -17.40 7.19
C ILE A 58 -6.83 -17.74 8.67
N THR A 59 -5.80 -18.52 8.99
CA THR A 59 -5.54 -18.93 10.38
C THR A 59 -5.08 -17.75 11.24
N ASP A 60 -5.45 -17.73 12.51
CA ASP A 60 -5.04 -16.69 13.48
C ASP A 60 -3.54 -16.43 13.51
N VAL A 61 -2.71 -17.48 13.37
CA VAL A 61 -1.24 -17.36 13.31
C VAL A 61 -0.78 -16.48 12.15
N VAL A 62 -1.42 -16.61 10.98
CA VAL A 62 -1.12 -15.80 9.80
C VAL A 62 -1.60 -14.37 10.00
N VAL A 63 -2.78 -14.18 10.58
CA VAL A 63 -3.34 -12.86 10.90
C VAL A 63 -2.46 -12.10 11.89
N GLN A 64 -2.00 -12.76 12.96
CA GLN A 64 -1.11 -12.16 13.95
C GLN A 64 0.25 -11.80 13.35
N ARG A 65 0.82 -12.68 12.51
CA ARG A 65 2.08 -12.40 11.81
C ARG A 65 1.95 -11.23 10.85
N PHE A 66 0.87 -11.19 10.06
CA PHE A 66 0.53 -10.07 9.20
C PHE A 66 0.47 -8.76 9.99
N LEU A 67 -0.31 -8.74 11.08
CA LEU A 67 -0.48 -7.53 11.89
C LEU A 67 0.85 -7.03 12.45
N GLY A 68 1.67 -7.93 13.01
CA GLY A 68 2.99 -7.58 13.52
C GLY A 68 3.89 -6.97 12.45
N GLN A 69 3.99 -7.61 11.28
CA GLN A 69 4.82 -7.14 10.16
C GLN A 69 4.35 -5.79 9.59
N MET A 70 3.04 -5.58 9.46
CA MET A 70 2.49 -4.33 8.93
C MET A 70 2.59 -3.18 9.93
N VAL A 71 2.37 -3.42 11.22
CA VAL A 71 2.57 -2.40 12.25
C VAL A 71 4.04 -1.97 12.31
N ASP A 72 4.97 -2.92 12.25
CA ASP A 72 6.41 -2.62 12.25
C ASP A 72 6.83 -1.81 11.01
N ALA A 73 6.39 -2.23 9.82
CA ALA A 73 6.63 -1.49 8.58
C ALA A 73 6.03 -0.07 8.61
N LEU A 74 4.80 0.09 9.08
CA LEU A 74 4.16 1.41 9.22
C LEU A 74 4.90 2.29 10.22
N PHE A 75 5.28 1.73 11.37
CA PHE A 75 6.06 2.46 12.37
C PHE A 75 7.38 2.97 11.79
N TYR A 76 8.08 2.14 11.01
CA TYR A 76 9.32 2.52 10.34
C TYR A 76 9.13 3.71 9.39
N ILE A 77 8.13 3.70 8.50
CA ILE A 77 7.91 4.80 7.55
C ILE A 77 7.40 6.08 8.23
N HIS A 78 6.55 5.93 9.26
CA HIS A 78 6.02 7.06 10.04
C HIS A 78 7.15 7.79 10.77
N LYS A 79 8.15 7.06 11.30
CA LYS A 79 9.37 7.67 11.87
C LYS A 79 10.19 8.49 10.89
N GLN A 80 10.01 8.27 9.59
CA GLN A 80 10.66 9.02 8.51
C GLN A 80 9.76 10.13 7.94
N ASN A 81 8.63 10.42 8.60
CA ASN A 81 7.59 11.35 8.14
C ASN A 81 7.00 10.97 6.78
N ILE A 82 6.95 9.68 6.47
CA ILE A 82 6.34 9.14 5.25
C ILE A 82 5.01 8.51 5.65
N LEU A 83 3.92 8.98 5.03
CA LEU A 83 2.60 8.38 5.14
C LEU A 83 2.37 7.49 3.91
N HIS A 84 1.80 6.30 4.09
CA HIS A 84 1.53 5.40 2.97
C HIS A 84 0.39 5.91 2.09
N ARG A 85 -0.72 6.39 2.69
CA ARG A 85 -1.90 7.01 2.04
C ARG A 85 -2.72 6.13 1.07
N ASN A 86 -2.16 5.03 0.60
CA ASN A 86 -2.77 4.10 -0.35
C ASN A 86 -2.72 2.65 0.18
N LEU A 87 -3.02 2.46 1.46
CA LEU A 87 -2.94 1.14 2.08
C LEU A 87 -4.20 0.33 1.74
N LYS A 88 -4.01 -0.77 1.01
CA LYS A 88 -5.06 -1.69 0.55
C LYS A 88 -4.48 -3.09 0.33
N PRO A 89 -5.30 -4.16 0.29
CA PRO A 89 -4.78 -5.52 0.16
C PRO A 89 -3.92 -5.77 -1.08
N SER A 90 -4.22 -5.14 -2.23
CA SER A 90 -3.41 -5.31 -3.44
C SER A 90 -2.01 -4.68 -3.35
N ASN A 91 -1.78 -3.83 -2.35
CA ASN A 91 -0.49 -3.15 -2.12
C ASN A 91 0.35 -3.85 -1.05
N ILE A 92 -0.10 -5.02 -0.58
CA ILE A 92 0.66 -5.86 0.34
C ILE A 92 1.02 -7.15 -0.39
N LEU A 93 2.31 -7.30 -0.68
CA LEU A 93 2.85 -8.46 -1.38
C LEU A 93 2.98 -9.63 -0.41
N VAL A 94 2.67 -10.82 -0.89
CA VAL A 94 2.99 -12.07 -0.21
C VAL A 94 4.39 -12.48 -0.67
N THR A 95 5.28 -12.86 0.25
CA THR A 95 6.67 -13.21 -0.11
C THR A 95 7.01 -14.69 0.15
N GLY A 96 6.07 -15.45 0.70
CA GLY A 96 6.20 -16.88 1.06
C GLY A 96 6.22 -17.11 2.57
N GLY A 97 5.89 -18.32 3.03
CA GLY A 97 5.94 -18.68 4.46
C GLY A 97 5.02 -17.85 5.36
N ALA A 98 3.92 -17.31 4.82
CA ALA A 98 3.05 -16.33 5.49
C ALA A 98 3.77 -15.05 5.91
N SER A 99 4.74 -14.59 5.11
CA SER A 99 5.36 -13.28 5.23
C SER A 99 4.78 -12.29 4.23
N PHE A 100 4.71 -11.04 4.66
CA PHE A 100 4.08 -9.93 3.95
C PHE A 100 5.04 -8.76 3.80
N MET A 101 4.88 -8.00 2.72
CA MET A 101 5.69 -6.84 2.42
C MET A 101 4.82 -5.69 1.95
N LEU A 102 4.99 -4.54 2.59
CA LEU A 102 4.33 -3.30 2.21
C LEU A 102 4.93 -2.78 0.90
N SER A 103 4.09 -2.46 -0.07
CA SER A 103 4.50 -2.03 -1.40
C SER A 103 3.64 -0.89 -1.92
N ASP A 104 4.01 -0.37 -3.09
CA ASP A 104 3.26 0.68 -3.79
C ASP A 104 3.09 1.97 -2.97
N PHE A 105 4.24 2.59 -2.66
CA PHE A 105 4.34 4.00 -2.26
C PHE A 105 4.09 4.91 -3.48
N SER A 106 2.89 4.75 -4.03
CA SER A 106 2.46 5.26 -5.32
C SER A 106 2.51 6.78 -5.38
N THR A 107 2.20 7.33 -6.55
CA THR A 107 2.01 8.77 -6.74
C THR A 107 1.13 9.44 -5.68
N GLU A 108 0.17 8.75 -5.06
CA GLU A 108 -0.70 9.31 -4.00
C GLU A 108 0.09 9.66 -2.72
N THR A 109 1.07 8.82 -2.38
CA THR A 109 2.06 9.06 -1.31
C THR A 109 2.87 10.31 -1.59
N LEU A 110 3.19 10.52 -2.87
CA LEU A 110 4.02 11.62 -3.37
C LEU A 110 3.21 12.88 -3.73
N MET A 111 1.89 12.76 -3.83
CA MET A 111 0.97 13.83 -4.19
C MET A 111 0.81 14.79 -3.03
N LYS A 112 1.21 16.04 -3.27
CA LYS A 112 1.00 17.15 -2.32
C LYS A 112 -0.16 18.06 -2.73
N ASP A 113 -0.70 17.85 -3.92
CA ASP A 113 -1.75 18.68 -4.52
C ASP A 113 -3.12 18.06 -4.26
N GLU A 114 -3.95 18.78 -3.50
CA GLU A 114 -5.30 18.36 -3.11
C GLU A 114 -6.23 18.21 -4.31
N MET A 115 -6.14 19.11 -5.29
CA MET A 115 -7.05 19.14 -6.43
C MET A 115 -6.80 17.93 -7.34
N LYS A 116 -5.52 17.62 -7.60
CA LYS A 116 -5.13 16.42 -8.36
C LYS A 116 -5.54 15.13 -7.65
N TRP A 117 -5.49 15.12 -6.32
CA TRP A 117 -5.91 13.96 -5.54
C TRP A 117 -7.43 13.76 -5.57
N LYS A 118 -8.22 14.83 -5.38
CA LYS A 118 -9.69 14.77 -5.42
C LYS A 118 -10.22 14.23 -6.75
N ILE A 119 -9.68 14.71 -7.87
CA ILE A 119 -10.06 14.24 -9.21
C ILE A 119 -9.87 12.72 -9.32
N ARG A 120 -8.72 12.19 -8.86
CA ARG A 120 -8.45 10.74 -8.91
C ARG A 120 -9.35 9.91 -8.01
N VAL A 121 -9.64 10.37 -6.79
CA VAL A 121 -10.54 9.67 -5.85
C VAL A 121 -11.97 9.62 -6.39
N GLU A 122 -12.40 10.68 -7.06
CA GLU A 122 -13.74 10.78 -7.64
C GLU A 122 -13.92 9.84 -8.85
N GLU A 123 -12.87 9.68 -9.67
CA GLU A 123 -12.83 8.72 -10.79
C GLU A 123 -12.83 7.26 -10.30
N CYS A 124 -12.21 6.96 -9.15
CA CYS A 124 -12.08 5.58 -8.66
C CYS A 124 -13.05 5.28 -7.50
N ARG A 125 -14.35 5.14 -7.83
CA ARG A 125 -15.42 4.86 -6.84
C ARG A 125 -15.21 3.56 -6.02
N TYR A 126 -14.37 2.65 -6.51
CA TYR A 126 -14.03 1.36 -5.90
C TYR A 126 -12.92 1.42 -4.84
N PHE A 127 -12.23 2.55 -4.68
CA PHE A 127 -11.08 2.70 -3.78
C PHE A 127 -11.47 2.95 -2.31
N LYS A 128 -12.75 3.18 -2.03
CA LYS A 128 -13.24 3.77 -0.77
C LYS A 128 -13.33 2.81 0.42
N SER A 129 -13.10 1.51 0.24
CA SER A 129 -13.37 0.52 1.31
C SER A 129 -12.38 0.55 2.47
N TRP A 130 -11.16 1.05 2.27
CA TRP A 130 -10.10 1.06 3.30
C TRP A 130 -9.66 2.47 3.72
N MET A 131 -10.25 3.53 3.17
CA MET A 131 -9.82 4.90 3.45
C MET A 131 -10.39 5.40 4.79
N ALA A 132 -9.56 6.11 5.54
CA ALA A 132 -10.00 6.79 6.76
C ALA A 132 -10.93 7.96 6.43
N PRO A 133 -11.97 8.23 7.24
CA PRO A 133 -12.97 9.24 6.92
C PRO A 133 -12.39 10.66 6.75
N GLU A 134 -11.33 11.01 7.50
CA GLU A 134 -10.67 12.31 7.40
C GLU A 134 -9.95 12.53 6.05
N THR A 135 -9.59 11.45 5.35
CA THR A 135 -8.90 11.54 4.05
C THR A 135 -9.80 12.16 2.98
N PHE A 136 -11.13 12.08 3.11
CA PHE A 136 -12.06 12.76 2.20
C PHE A 136 -11.91 14.30 2.26
N GLY A 137 -11.40 14.83 3.37
CA GLY A 137 -11.02 16.23 3.54
C GLY A 137 -9.55 16.52 3.22
N PHE A 138 -8.87 15.62 2.50
CA PHE A 138 -7.43 15.69 2.21
C PHE A 138 -6.53 15.77 3.45
N SER A 139 -7.03 15.30 4.60
CA SER A 139 -6.28 15.24 5.85
C SER A 139 -5.70 13.84 6.00
N PHE A 140 -4.38 13.70 5.79
CA PHE A 140 -3.68 12.44 5.99
C PHE A 140 -2.80 12.53 7.22
N THR A 141 -2.92 11.53 8.07
CA THR A 141 -2.08 11.37 9.25
C THR A 141 -1.58 9.93 9.33
N GLU A 142 -0.65 9.68 10.24
CA GLU A 142 -0.25 8.31 10.60
C GLU A 142 -1.48 7.47 11.00
N LYS A 143 -2.48 8.09 11.65
CA LYS A 143 -3.71 7.42 12.07
C LYS A 143 -4.60 7.00 10.91
N SER A 144 -4.52 7.70 9.78
CA SER A 144 -5.24 7.34 8.57
C SER A 144 -4.70 6.02 7.99
N ASP A 145 -3.38 5.80 8.02
CA ASP A 145 -2.80 4.50 7.62
C ASP A 145 -3.20 3.37 8.61
N ILE A 146 -3.27 3.67 9.91
CA ILE A 146 -3.72 2.70 10.93
C ILE A 146 -5.19 2.31 10.73
N TRP A 147 -6.06 3.26 10.37
CA TRP A 147 -7.44 2.97 10.01
C TRP A 147 -7.51 1.99 8.84
N SER A 148 -6.77 2.28 7.76
CA SER A 148 -6.71 1.40 6.59
C SER A 148 -6.22 0.00 6.94
N LEU A 149 -5.22 -0.12 7.81
CA LEU A 149 -4.74 -1.41 8.30
C LEU A 149 -5.84 -2.16 9.07
N GLY A 150 -6.63 -1.46 9.89
CA GLY A 150 -7.78 -2.03 10.59
C GLY A 150 -8.84 -2.59 9.64
N CYS A 151 -9.15 -1.87 8.56
CA CYS A 151 -10.06 -2.36 7.52
C CYS A 151 -9.52 -3.62 6.82
N ILE A 152 -8.22 -3.67 6.52
CA ILE A 152 -7.59 -4.86 5.92
C ILE A 152 -7.62 -6.05 6.88
N LEU A 153 -7.33 -5.81 8.16
CA LEU A 153 -7.38 -6.83 9.20
C LEU A 153 -8.78 -7.44 9.33
N LEU A 154 -9.82 -6.59 9.31
CA LEU A 154 -11.20 -7.04 9.30
C LEU A 154 -11.49 -7.92 8.07
N ASP A 155 -11.08 -7.47 6.89
CA ASP A 155 -11.27 -8.19 5.62
C ASP A 155 -10.63 -9.59 5.67
N MET A 156 -9.44 -9.71 6.28
CA MET A 156 -8.74 -10.99 6.49
C MET A 156 -9.45 -11.92 7.47
N ILE A 157 -10.01 -11.39 8.57
CA ILE A 157 -10.66 -12.20 9.61
C ILE A 157 -12.06 -12.66 9.16
N THR A 158 -12.72 -11.89 8.30
CA THR A 158 -14.05 -12.20 7.75
C THR A 158 -13.99 -12.93 6.41
N CYS A 159 -12.82 -13.46 6.02
CA CYS A 159 -12.69 -14.35 4.86
C CYS A 159 -13.46 -15.66 5.04
#